data_AF-A0A399EVF3-F1
#
_entry.id   AF-A0A399EVF3-F1
#
_cell.length_a   1.000
_cell.length_b   1.000
_cell.length_c   1.000
_cell.angle_alpha   90.00
_cell.angle_beta   90.00
_cell.angle_gamma   90.00
#
_symmetry.space_group_name_H-M   'P 1'
#
loop_
_entity.id
_entity.type
_entity.pdbx_description
1 polymer ?
#
loop_
_entity_poly.entity_id
_entity_poly.type
_entity_poly.pdbx_seq_one_letter_code
_entity_poly.pdbx_strand_id
1 'polypeptide(L)' 'MSPKQPKIKMGEKVECRWVPGTLDRVRLLLEDRELEVGIDQFERVLGGHALHDLYLKGVVRLSLDAQARRRLIS' A
#
# COMPACT_ATOMS: atom_id res chain seq x y z
N MET A 1 -22.49 -11.94 27.40
CA MET A 1 -21.05 -11.80 27.12
C MET A 1 -20.89 -11.23 25.71
N SER A 2 -20.67 -9.93 25.58
CA SER A 2 -20.48 -9.31 24.27
C SER A 2 -19.05 -9.58 23.79
N PRO A 3 -18.84 -10.05 22.54
CA PRO A 3 -17.49 -10.26 22.03
C PRO A 3 -16.77 -8.91 21.94
N LYS A 4 -15.57 -8.85 22.54
CA LYS A 4 -14.66 -7.70 22.42
C LYS A 4 -14.29 -7.56 20.94
N GLN A 5 -14.83 -6.54 20.27
CA GLN A 5 -14.38 -6.15 18.94
C GLN A 5 -12.86 -5.90 18.99
N PRO A 6 -12.06 -6.49 18.08
CA PRO A 6 -10.63 -6.23 18.05
C PRO A 6 -10.41 -4.73 17.75
N LYS A 7 -9.65 -4.07 18.62
CA LYS A 7 -9.21 -2.69 18.42
C LYS A 7 -8.49 -2.61 17.08
N ILE A 8 -9.09 -1.89 16.13
CA ILE A 8 -8.47 -1.57 14.84
C ILE A 8 -7.14 -0.88 15.15
N LYS A 9 -6.01 -1.53 14.88
CA LYS A 9 -4.71 -0.85 14.88
C LYS A 9 -4.79 0.18 13.76
N MET A 10 -4.78 1.46 14.12
CA MET A 10 -4.80 2.56 13.17
C MET A 10 -3.56 2.41 12.27
N GLY A 11 -3.75 1.95 11.04
CA GLY A 11 -2.66 1.79 10.10
C GLY A 11 -2.24 3.14 9.52
N GLU A 12 -0.96 3.27 9.18
CA GLU A 12 -0.39 4.45 8.51
C GLU A 12 -1.08 4.66 7.16
N LYS A 13 -1.45 5.90 6.82
CA LYS A 13 -2.04 6.17 5.51
C LYS A 13 -0.96 6.20 4.45
N VAL A 14 -1.15 5.44 3.38
CA VAL A 14 -0.27 5.46 2.20
C VAL A 14 -1.07 5.87 0.97
N GLU A 15 -0.47 6.69 0.13
CA GLU A 15 -0.96 6.95 -1.22
C GLU A 15 -0.02 6.32 -2.24
N CYS A 16 -0.58 5.58 -3.19
CA CYS A 16 0.17 4.85 -4.19
C CYS A 16 -0.17 5.37 -5.59
N ARG A 17 0.85 5.60 -6.42
CA ARG A 17 0.70 6.10 -7.80
C ARG A 17 1.70 5.40 -8.73
N TRP A 18 1.42 5.38 -10.02
CA TRP A 18 2.40 4.95 -11.02
C TRP A 18 3.60 5.89 -11.07
N VAL A 19 4.80 5.34 -11.23
CA VAL A 19 5.98 6.15 -11.59
C VAL A 19 5.89 6.46 -13.08
N PRO A 20 5.89 7.73 -13.51
CA PRO A 20 5.80 8.09 -14.92
C PRO A 20 6.92 7.46 -15.76
N GLY A 21 6.57 6.96 -16.95
CA GLY A 21 7.53 6.34 -17.86
C GLY A 21 7.92 4.90 -17.51
N THR A 22 7.29 4.31 -16.50
CA THR A 22 7.48 2.90 -16.12
C THR A 22 6.18 2.11 -16.26
N LEU A 23 6.31 0.79 -16.43
CA LEU A 23 5.16 -0.13 -16.46
C LEU A 23 5.07 -1.00 -15.19
N ASP A 24 6.16 -1.05 -14.41
CA ASP A 24 6.35 -1.99 -13.31
C ASP A 24 6.72 -1.31 -11.98
N ARG A 25 6.73 0.03 -11.91
CA ARG A 25 7.08 0.76 -10.67
C ARG A 25 5.89 1.52 -10.11
N VAL A 26 5.72 1.39 -8.80
CA VAL A 26 4.72 2.10 -8.01
C VAL A 26 5.42 2.96 -6.97
N ARG A 27 5.07 4.24 -6.94
CA ARG A 27 5.48 5.21 -5.94
C ARG A 27 4.53 5.13 -4.74
N LEU A 28 5.10 5.02 -3.55
CA LEU A 28 4.41 5.00 -2.27
C LEU A 28 4.76 6.27 -1.50
N LEU A 29 3.76 7.09 -1.21
CA LEU A 29 3.86 8.24 -0.34
C LEU A 29 3.40 7.83 1.06
N LEU A 30 4.36 7.59 1.94
CA LEU A 30 4.17 7.33 3.37
C LEU A 30 4.17 8.66 4.15
N GLU A 31 3.90 8.62 5.45
CA GLU A 31 3.87 9.83 6.28
C GLU A 31 5.27 10.44 6.44
N ASP A 32 6.32 9.61 6.49
CA ASP A 32 7.70 10.03 6.76
C ASP A 32 8.61 10.04 5.52
N ARG A 33 8.20 9.40 4.42
CA ARG A 33 9.04 9.26 3.23
C ARG A 33 8.25 8.90 1.97
N GLU A 34 8.92 9.06 0.83
CA GLU A 34 8.51 8.44 -0.42
C GLU A 34 9.44 7.25 -0.73
N LEU A 35 8.90 6.20 -1.35
CA LEU A 35 9.72 5.15 -1.95
C LEU A 35 9.05 4.59 -3.21
N GLU A 36 9.85 3.93 -4.05
CA GLU A 36 9.37 3.24 -5.24
C GLU A 36 9.55 1.72 -5.05
N VAL A 37 8.50 0.96 -5.33
CA VAL A 37 8.50 -0.50 -5.27
C VAL A 37 8.17 -1.08 -6.63
N GLY A 38 8.59 -2.32 -6.86
CA GLY A 38 8.13 -3.09 -8.02
C GLY A 38 6.67 -3.50 -7.88
N ILE A 39 5.97 -3.62 -9.00
CA ILE A 39 4.57 -4.06 -9.08
C ILE A 39 4.36 -5.43 -8.42
N ASP A 40 5.33 -6.35 -8.55
CA ASP A 40 5.26 -7.68 -7.93
C ASP A 40 5.32 -7.59 -6.39
N GLN A 41 6.18 -6.70 -5.85
CA GLN A 41 6.26 -6.47 -4.41
C GLN A 41 4.99 -5.77 -3.91
N PHE A 42 4.49 -4.80 -4.68
CA PHE A 42 3.24 -4.11 -4.39
C PHE A 42 2.07 -5.10 -4.29
N GLU A 43 1.87 -5.94 -5.31
CA GLU A 43 0.78 -6.92 -5.33
C GLU A 43 0.92 -7.94 -4.21
N ARG A 44 2.13 -8.46 -3.98
CA ARG A 44 2.38 -9.43 -2.92
C ARG A 44 2.09 -8.89 -1.52
N VAL A 45 2.32 -7.60 -1.28
CA VAL A 45 2.14 -6.99 0.06
C VAL A 45 0.78 -6.36 0.25
N LEU A 46 0.23 -5.69 -0.78
CA LEU A 46 -1.01 -4.91 -0.71
C LEU A 46 -2.20 -5.61 -1.38
N GLY A 47 -1.94 -6.71 -2.08
CA GLY A 47 -2.93 -7.55 -2.73
C GLY A 47 -3.31 -7.09 -4.14
N GLY A 48 -3.80 -8.04 -4.93
CA GLY A 48 -4.24 -7.78 -6.31
C GLY A 48 -5.39 -6.77 -6.42
N HIS A 49 -6.24 -6.63 -5.39
CA HIS A 49 -7.29 -5.60 -5.37
C HIS A 49 -6.71 -4.18 -5.36
N ALA A 50 -5.65 -3.93 -4.59
CA ALA A 50 -4.98 -2.63 -4.58
C ALA A 50 -4.35 -2.32 -5.94
N LEU A 51 -3.78 -3.34 -6.59
CA LEU A 51 -3.16 -3.20 -7.90
C LEU A 51 -4.20 -2.93 -8.99
N HIS A 52 -5.31 -3.67 -8.95
CA HIS A 52 -6.45 -3.46 -9.84
C HIS A 52 -7.00 -2.03 -9.71
N ASP A 53 -7.21 -1.56 -8.48
CA ASP A 53 -7.64 -0.19 -8.22
C ASP A 53 -6.65 0.84 -8.74
N LEU A 54 -5.35 0.60 -8.57
CA LEU A 54 -4.29 1.47 -9.09
C LEU A 54 -4.28 1.53 -10.62
N TYR A 55 -4.51 0.40 -11.30
CA TYR A 55 -4.66 0.37 -12.76
C TYR A 55 -5.87 1.18 -13.24
N LEU A 56 -7.00 1.06 -12.55
CA LEU A 56 -8.23 1.73 -12.98
C LEU A 56 -8.26 3.23 -12.64
N LYS A 57 -7.73 3.61 -11.48
CA LYS A 57 -7.88 4.96 -10.93
C LYS A 57 -6.62 5.81 -11.06
N GLY A 58 -5.47 5.19 -11.36
CA GLY A 58 -4.15 5.84 -11.36
C GLY A 58 -3.62 6.22 -9.97
N VAL A 59 -4.45 6.11 -8.93
CA VAL A 59 -4.10 6.35 -7.53
C VAL A 59 -4.93 5.45 -6.62
N VAL A 60 -4.31 4.94 -5.56
CA VAL A 60 -5.01 4.22 -4.49
C VAL A 60 -4.51 4.69 -3.12
N ARG A 61 -5.44 4.84 -2.16
CA ARG A 61 -5.13 5.24 -0.78
C ARG A 61 -5.50 4.11 0.17
N LEU A 62 -4.56 3.66 0.97
CA LEU A 62 -4.70 2.50 1.85
C LEU A 62 -4.23 2.83 3.27
N SER A 63 -4.56 1.95 4.21
CA SER A 63 -4.03 1.97 5.56
C SER A 63 -3.09 0.77 5.72
N LEU A 64 -1.81 1.03 5.98
CA LEU A 64 -0.78 0.01 6.17
C LEU A 64 -0.66 -0.35 7.65
N ASP A 65 -0.68 -1.63 7.95
CA ASP A 65 -0.17 -2.09 9.23
C ASP A 65 1.37 -2.08 9.24
N ALA A 66 1.95 -2.21 10.44
CA ALA A 66 3.39 -2.19 10.62
C ALA A 66 4.12 -3.34 9.88
N GLN A 67 3.44 -4.46 9.61
CA GLN A 67 4.01 -5.61 8.93
C GLN A 67 4.07 -5.40 7.42
N ALA A 68 3.00 -4.87 6.83
CA ALA A 68 2.94 -4.46 5.43
C ALA A 68 3.98 -3.37 5.16
N ARG A 69 4.05 -2.34 6.02
CA ARG A 69 5.08 -1.29 5.94
C ARG A 69 6.49 -1.88 5.92
N ARG A 70 6.81 -2.77 6.85
CA ARG A 70 8.14 -3.42 6.91
C ARG A 70 8.46 -4.20 5.65
N ARG A 71 7.48 -4.88 5.05
CA ARG A 71 7.66 -5.67 3.82
C ARG A 71 7.84 -4.83 2.55
N LEU A 72 7.39 -3.58 2.57
CA LEU A 72 7.59 -2.62 1.46
C LEU A 72 8.95 -1.92 1.54
N ILE A 73 9.48 -1.74 2.75
CA ILE A 73 10.75 -1.04 2.99
C ILE A 73 11.95 -2.01 3.03
N SER A 74 11.70 -3.31 3.24
CA SER A 74 12.71 -4.37 3.19
C SER A 74 13.05 -4.77 1.77
#